data_AF-A0A951DBP8-F1
#
_entry.id   AF-A0A951DBP8-F1
#
_cell.length_a   1.000
_cell.length_b   1.000
_cell.length_c   1.000
_cell.angle_alpha   90.00
_cell.angle_beta   90.00
_cell.angle_gamma   90.00
#
_symmetry.space_group_name_H-M   'P 1'
#
loop_
_entity.id
_entity.type
_entity.pdbx_description
1 polymer ?
#
loop_
_entity_poly.entity_id
_entity_poly.type
_entity_poly.pdbx_seq_one_letter_code
_entity_poly.pdbx_strand_id
1 'polypeptide(L)'
;RHVPEVLQNSGLGEREFTFTAHLLPLARGILETIYLRTQRVEKAVDLLSIYEEAYAEEPFVRLYAPSKVPDLRAVVHTNFCDIGFIFDSSTQRATIVVAEDNLLKGAAGQAVQNMNLMLGFPETQGLL
;
A
#
# COMPACT_ATOMS: atom_id res chain seq x y z
N ARG A 1 18.05 -2.71 -2.93
CA ARG A 1 17.55 -3.77 -3.85
C ARG A 1 16.13 -3.50 -4.32
N HIS A 2 15.25 -2.92 -3.50
CA HIS A 2 13.88 -2.55 -3.92
C HIS A 2 13.76 -1.29 -4.78
N VAL A 3 14.73 -0.37 -4.75
CA VAL A 3 14.66 0.87 -5.55
C VAL A 3 14.46 0.61 -7.06
N PRO A 4 15.26 -0.25 -7.74
CA PRO A 4 15.02 -0.55 -9.16
C PRO A 4 13.63 -1.11 -9.46
N GLU A 5 13.09 -1.95 -8.58
CA GLU A 5 11.76 -2.55 -8.72
C GLU A 5 10.65 -1.49 -8.65
N VAL A 6 10.74 -0.56 -7.69
CA VAL A 6 9.79 0.55 -7.58
C VAL A 6 9.86 1.47 -8.81
N LEU A 7 11.06 1.83 -9.26
CA LEU A 7 11.23 2.68 -10.45
C LEU A 7 10.65 2.01 -11.70
N GLN A 8 10.87 0.70 -11.88
CA GLN A 8 10.32 -0.06 -13.00
C GLN A 8 8.79 -0.08 -13.01
N ASN A 9 8.15 -0.31 -11.86
CA ASN A 9 6.68 -0.44 -11.78
C ASN A 9 5.96 0.91 -11.76
N SER A 10 6.60 1.97 -11.24
CA SER A 10 6.01 3.31 -11.15
C SER A 10 6.28 4.18 -12.38
N GLY A 11 7.34 3.89 -13.15
CA GLY A 11 7.80 4.73 -14.24
C GLY A 11 8.51 6.02 -13.80
N LEU A 12 8.80 6.18 -12.51
CA LEU A 12 9.53 7.33 -11.97
C LEU A 12 11.02 7.28 -12.40
N GLY A 13 11.63 8.45 -12.56
CA GLY A 13 13.07 8.59 -12.74
C GLY A 13 13.84 8.48 -11.41
N GLU A 14 15.12 8.10 -11.48
CA GLU A 14 15.99 7.94 -10.29
C GLU A 14 16.05 9.18 -9.38
N ARG A 15 15.88 10.38 -9.95
CA ARG A 15 15.93 11.65 -9.20
C ARG A 15 14.59 12.05 -8.56
N GLU A 16 13.51 11.33 -8.89
CA GLU A 16 12.15 11.63 -8.43
C GLU A 16 11.75 10.77 -7.24
N PHE A 17 12.54 9.73 -6.93
CA PHE A 17 12.24 8.78 -5.87
C PHE A 17 13.40 8.72 -4.87
N THR A 18 13.05 8.67 -3.58
CA THR A 18 14.00 8.42 -2.50
C THR A 18 13.38 7.40 -1.57
N PHE A 19 14.19 6.41 -1.19
CA PHE A 19 13.77 5.33 -0.33
C PHE A 19 14.71 5.21 0.85
N THR A 20 14.16 5.05 2.05
CA THR A 20 14.93 4.77 3.26
C THR A 20 14.18 3.75 4.09
N ALA A 21 14.81 2.59 4.31
CA ALA A 21 14.28 1.56 5.17
C ALA A 21 14.79 1.74 6.60
N HIS A 22 13.90 1.54 7.56
CA HIS A 22 14.23 1.52 8.98
C HIS A 22 13.86 0.16 9.57
N LEU A 23 14.74 -0.42 10.38
CA LEU A 23 14.44 -1.66 11.07
C LEU A 23 13.73 -1.37 12.38
N LEU A 24 12.52 -1.90 12.54
CA LEU A 24 11.75 -1.82 13.78
C LEU A 24 12.05 -3.06 14.65
N PRO A 25 12.01 -2.95 15.99
CA PRO A 25 12.13 -4.09 16.90
C PRO A 25 10.81 -4.89 16.98
N LEU A 26 10.30 -5.31 15.82
CA LEU A 26 9.06 -6.05 15.65
C LEU A 26 9.33 -7.32 14.84
N ALA A 27 8.60 -8.39 15.10
CA ALA A 27 8.79 -9.66 14.41
C ALA A 27 8.23 -9.65 12.97
N ARG A 28 7.18 -8.86 12.73
CA ARG A 28 6.43 -8.79 11.47
C ARG A 28 5.87 -7.40 11.26
N GLY A 29 5.65 -7.09 9.99
CA GLY A 29 4.99 -5.88 9.51
C GLY A 29 5.94 -4.94 8.77
N ILE A 30 5.42 -4.36 7.70
CA ILE A 30 5.98 -3.17 7.05
C ILE A 30 4.96 -2.03 7.21
N LEU A 31 5.44 -0.86 7.63
CA LEU A 31 4.71 0.40 7.58
C LEU A 31 5.46 1.34 6.64
N GLU A 32 4.83 1.70 5.53
CA GLU A 32 5.38 2.66 4.58
C GLU A 32 4.71 4.02 4.77
N THR A 33 5.51 5.08 4.65
CA THR A 33 5.00 6.45 4.64
C THR A 33 5.55 7.15 3.40
N ILE A 34 4.67 7.40 2.44
CA ILE A 34 5.00 7.93 1.13
C ILE A 34 4.59 9.40 1.10
N TYR A 35 5.57 10.28 0.89
CA TYR A 35 5.36 11.71 0.79
C TYR A 35 5.45 12.15 -0.67
N LEU A 36 4.45 12.88 -1.13
CA LEU A 36 4.45 13.44 -2.48
C LEU A 36 3.78 14.82 -2.50
N ARG A 37 4.01 15.55 -3.59
CA ARG A 37 3.23 16.74 -3.93
C ARG A 37 2.41 16.46 -5.17
N THR A 38 1.19 16.96 -5.20
CA THR A 38 0.31 16.81 -6.36
C THR A 38 -0.62 18.00 -6.45
N GLN A 39 -0.85 18.50 -7.66
CA GLN A 39 -1.87 19.50 -7.96
C GLN A 39 -3.13 18.88 -8.59
N ARG A 40 -3.19 17.54 -8.66
CA ARG A 40 -4.30 16.80 -9.29
C ARG A 40 -5.49 16.58 -8.35
N VAL A 41 -5.36 16.99 -7.09
CA VAL A 41 -6.37 16.82 -6.05
C VAL A 41 -6.52 18.13 -5.28
N GLU A 42 -7.73 18.42 -4.84
CA GLU A 42 -8.04 19.61 -4.05
C GLU A 42 -8.25 19.27 -2.57
N LYS A 43 -8.66 18.03 -2.29
CA LYS A 43 -9.03 17.55 -0.95
C LYS A 43 -8.58 16.10 -0.75
N ALA A 44 -8.47 15.69 0.51
CA ALA A 44 -8.08 14.32 0.86
C ALA A 44 -9.04 13.24 0.30
N VAL A 45 -10.32 13.58 0.12
CA VAL A 45 -11.31 12.66 -0.47
C VAL A 45 -11.00 12.33 -1.92
N ASP A 46 -10.38 13.24 -2.69
CA ASP A 46 -10.03 12.98 -4.09
C ASP A 46 -8.95 11.91 -4.20
N LEU A 47 -8.01 11.86 -3.23
CA LEU A 47 -7.03 10.78 -3.13
C LEU A 47 -7.71 9.44 -2.85
N LEU A 48 -8.64 9.42 -1.89
CA LEU A 48 -9.39 8.20 -1.58
C LEU A 48 -10.13 7.70 -2.82
N SER A 49 -10.83 8.57 -3.55
CA SER A 49 -11.58 8.19 -4.76
C SER A 49 -10.70 7.60 -5.86
N ILE A 50 -9.47 8.09 -6.05
CA ILE A 50 -8.51 7.49 -7.00
C ILE A 50 -8.19 6.05 -6.61
N TYR A 51 -7.98 5.79 -5.31
CA TYR A 51 -7.67 4.45 -4.81
C TYR A 51 -8.90 3.53 -4.81
N GLU A 52 -10.09 4.07 -4.50
CA GLU A 52 -11.35 3.33 -4.59
C GLU A 52 -11.63 2.88 -6.01
N GLU A 53 -11.39 3.73 -7.01
CA GLU A 53 -11.50 3.35 -8.42
C GLU A 53 -10.48 2.27 -8.80
N ALA A 54 -9.23 2.43 -8.38
CA ALA A 54 -8.15 1.49 -8.72
C ALA A 54 -8.30 0.11 -8.04
N TYR A 55 -8.89 0.06 -6.84
CA TYR A 55 -8.94 -1.13 -6.01
C TYR A 55 -10.37 -1.58 -5.68
N ALA A 56 -11.37 -1.14 -6.47
CA ALA A 56 -12.79 -1.44 -6.23
C ALA A 56 -13.10 -2.93 -6.10
N GLU A 57 -12.38 -3.77 -6.84
CA GLU A 57 -12.60 -5.22 -6.90
C GLU A 57 -11.51 -6.02 -6.16
N GLU A 58 -10.57 -5.35 -5.49
CA GLU A 58 -9.43 -6.00 -4.85
C GLU A 58 -9.78 -6.53 -3.45
N PRO A 59 -9.78 -7.85 -3.22
CA PRO A 59 -10.26 -8.43 -1.96
C PRO A 59 -9.31 -8.20 -0.78
N PHE A 60 -8.04 -7.87 -1.07
CA PHE A 60 -6.98 -7.75 -0.06
C PHE A 60 -6.55 -6.30 0.20
N VAL A 61 -7.19 -5.30 -0.41
CA VAL A 61 -6.89 -3.90 -0.17
C VAL A 61 -7.98 -3.28 0.71
N ARG A 62 -7.58 -2.64 1.82
CA ARG A 62 -8.51 -1.92 2.70
C ARG A 62 -8.15 -0.44 2.71
N LEU A 63 -9.09 0.38 2.28
CA LEU A 63 -8.92 1.84 2.21
C LEU A 63 -9.52 2.49 3.46
N TYR A 64 -8.75 3.36 4.10
CA TYR A 64 -9.17 4.08 5.29
C TYR A 64 -9.78 5.42 4.90
N ALA A 65 -10.79 5.84 5.67
CA ALA A 65 -11.40 7.16 5.51
C ALA A 65 -10.35 8.28 5.61
N PRO A 66 -10.60 9.45 5.00
CA PRO A 66 -9.63 10.55 5.01
C PRO A 66 -9.22 10.94 6.44
N SER A 67 -7.93 11.26 6.63
CA SER A 67 -7.32 11.57 7.92
C SER A 67 -7.25 10.40 8.93
N LYS A 68 -7.56 9.17 8.50
CA LYS A 68 -7.25 7.94 9.24
C LYS A 68 -6.05 7.24 8.59
N VAL A 69 -5.24 6.59 9.42
CA VAL A 69 -4.06 5.83 9.01
C VAL A 69 -4.10 4.44 9.62
N PRO A 70 -3.54 3.43 8.94
CA PRO A 70 -3.56 2.06 9.43
C PRO A 70 -2.65 1.86 10.65
N ASP A 71 -3.03 0.91 11.52
CA ASP A 71 -2.16 0.34 12.54
C ASP A 71 -1.46 -0.88 11.97
N LEU A 72 -0.13 -0.93 12.06
CA LEU A 72 0.67 -2.08 11.63
C LEU A 72 0.20 -3.40 12.24
N ARG A 73 -0.32 -3.40 13.46
CA ARG A 73 -0.82 -4.62 14.12
C ARG A 73 -2.08 -5.19 13.45
N ALA A 74 -2.87 -4.36 12.76
CA ALA A 74 -4.13 -4.76 12.15
C ALA A 74 -3.97 -5.62 10.88
N VAL A 75 -2.75 -5.70 10.35
CA VAL A 75 -2.41 -6.46 9.13
C VAL A 75 -1.52 -7.68 9.41
N VAL A 76 -0.90 -7.76 10.59
CA VAL A 76 -0.05 -8.89 10.98
C VAL A 76 -0.87 -10.19 10.95
N HIS A 77 -0.27 -11.25 10.39
CA HIS A 77 -0.91 -12.54 10.15
C HIS A 77 -2.11 -12.52 9.20
N THR A 78 -2.23 -11.49 8.36
CA THR A 78 -3.22 -11.42 7.29
C THR A 78 -2.57 -11.22 5.93
N ASN A 79 -3.34 -11.43 4.86
CA ASN A 79 -2.93 -11.07 3.51
C ASN A 79 -3.41 -9.66 3.10
N PHE A 80 -3.90 -8.84 4.04
CA PHE A 80 -4.38 -7.49 3.75
C PHE A 80 -3.24 -6.47 3.60
N CYS A 81 -3.46 -5.52 2.69
CA CYS A 81 -2.72 -4.27 2.57
C CYS A 81 -3.68 -3.13 2.92
N ASP A 82 -3.35 -2.37 3.97
CA ASP A 82 -4.16 -1.26 4.44
C ASP A 82 -3.56 0.07 4.00
N ILE A 83 -4.38 0.98 3.49
CA ILE A 83 -3.93 2.26 2.92
C ILE A 83 -4.74 3.40 3.52
N GLY A 84 -4.05 4.41 4.06
CA GLY A 84 -4.62 5.65 4.59
C GLY A 84 -4.03 6.91 3.97
N PHE A 85 -4.78 8.01 4.09
CA PHE A 85 -4.53 9.24 3.33
C PHE A 85 -4.58 10.49 4.20
N ILE A 86 -3.55 11.32 4.09
CA ILE A 86 -3.50 12.68 4.65
C ILE A 86 -3.17 13.63 3.51
N PHE A 87 -3.89 14.75 3.41
CA PHE A 87 -3.62 15.79 2.42
C PHE A 87 -3.73 17.17 3.04
N ASP A 88 -2.72 18.01 2.78
CA ASP A 88 -2.69 19.43 3.14
C ASP A 88 -2.80 20.26 1.85
N SER A 89 -3.97 20.87 1.66
CA SER A 89 -4.27 21.70 0.48
C SER A 89 -3.47 23.00 0.44
N SER A 90 -2.98 23.51 1.58
CA SER A 90 -2.18 24.74 1.61
C SER A 90 -0.78 24.53 1.03
N THR A 91 -0.23 23.32 1.19
CA THR A 91 1.10 22.97 0.69
C THR A 91 1.06 21.99 -0.49
N GLN A 92 -0.12 21.51 -0.87
CA GLN A 92 -0.33 20.49 -1.90
C GLN A 92 0.49 19.22 -1.61
N ARG A 93 0.63 18.87 -0.32
CA ARG A 93 1.35 17.69 0.14
C ARG A 93 0.38 16.59 0.49
N ALA A 94 0.62 15.41 -0.05
CA ALA A 94 -0.03 14.18 0.34
C ALA A 94 0.93 13.30 1.15
N THR A 95 0.37 12.58 2.12
CA THR A 95 1.03 11.48 2.81
C THR A 95 0.14 10.26 2.70
N ILE A 96 0.65 9.23 2.05
CA ILE A 96 0.03 7.91 1.99
C ILE A 96 0.71 7.06 3.04
N VAL A 97 -0.08 6.39 3.89
CA VAL A 97 0.43 5.45 4.89
C VAL A 97 -0.08 4.07 4.54
N VAL A 98 0.84 3.12 4.35
CA VAL A 98 0.53 1.74 3.95
C VAL A 98 1.01 0.78 5.02
N ALA A 99 0.23 -0.23 5.36
CA ALA A 99 0.63 -1.30 6.25
C ALA A 99 0.36 -2.68 5.64
N GLU A 100 1.31 -3.60 5.78
CA GLU A 100 1.12 -5.01 5.42
C GLU A 100 1.94 -5.95 6.33
N ASP A 101 1.61 -7.25 6.34
CA ASP A 101 2.50 -8.30 6.88
C ASP A 101 3.57 -8.65 5.83
N ASN A 102 4.83 -8.37 6.16
CA ASN A 102 5.98 -8.54 5.26
C ASN A 102 6.31 -10.00 4.89
N LEU A 103 5.75 -10.98 5.61
CA LEU A 103 5.94 -12.40 5.31
C LEU A 103 4.71 -13.02 4.63
N LEU A 104 3.54 -12.40 4.76
CA LEU A 104 2.33 -12.81 4.04
C LEU A 104 2.11 -11.93 2.82
N LYS A 105 1.39 -10.81 2.93
CA LYS A 105 1.10 -9.94 1.78
C LYS A 105 2.39 -9.44 1.09
N GLY A 106 3.44 -9.19 1.86
CA GLY A 106 4.75 -8.82 1.30
C GLY A 106 5.57 -9.98 0.72
N ALA A 107 5.13 -11.24 0.88
CA ALA A 107 5.84 -12.42 0.37
C ALA A 107 4.94 -13.63 0.10
N ALA A 108 4.83 -14.57 1.06
CA ALA A 108 4.27 -15.90 0.80
C ALA A 108 2.76 -15.89 0.52
N GLY A 109 2.02 -14.98 1.17
CA GLY A 109 0.59 -14.80 0.93
C GLY A 109 0.33 -14.30 -0.48
N GLN A 110 1.11 -13.32 -0.97
CA GLN A 110 1.04 -12.86 -2.35
C GLN A 110 1.45 -13.94 -3.36
N ALA A 111 2.42 -14.80 -3.02
CA ALA A 111 2.77 -15.94 -3.87
C ALA A 111 1.60 -16.94 -4.02
N VAL A 112 0.89 -17.23 -2.93
CA VAL A 112 -0.31 -18.08 -2.96
C VAL A 112 -1.47 -17.39 -3.70
N GLN A 113 -1.64 -16.07 -3.51
CA GLN A 113 -2.64 -15.28 -4.24
C GLN A 113 -2.42 -15.39 -5.76
N ASN A 114 -1.17 -15.22 -6.22
CA ASN A 114 -0.79 -15.41 -7.61
C ASN A 114 -1.04 -16.85 -8.09
N MET A 115 -0.66 -17.85 -7.29
CA MET A 115 -0.89 -19.26 -7.61
C MET A 115 -2.38 -19.58 -7.76
N ASN A 116 -3.24 -19.05 -6.90
CA ASN A 116 -4.69 -19.24 -6.98
C ASN A 116 -5.20 -18.78 -8.35
N LEU A 117 -4.84 -17.56 -8.76
CA LEU A 117 -5.20 -17.01 -10.06
C LEU A 117 -4.65 -17.85 -11.22
N MET A 118 -3.37 -18.26 -11.17
CA MET A 118 -2.73 -19.06 -12.20
C MET A 118 -3.39 -20.45 -12.39
N LEU A 119 -3.92 -21.02 -11.32
CA LEU A 119 -4.55 -22.35 -11.33
C LEU A 119 -6.08 -22.29 -11.45
N GLY A 120 -6.68 -21.10 -11.55
CA GLY A 120 -8.12 -20.92 -11.68
C GLY A 120 -8.91 -21.11 -10.39
N PHE A 121 -8.26 -21.04 -9.22
CA PHE A 121 -8.94 -20.98 -7.93
C PHE A 121 -9.41 -19.55 -7.62
N PRO A 122 -10.39 -19.38 -6.71
CA PRO A 122 -10.68 -18.06 -6.14
C PRO A 122 -9.42 -17.44 -5.55
N GLU A 123 -9.15 -16.18 -5.87
CA GLU A 123 -7.97 -15.46 -5.42
C GLU A 123 -7.77 -15.53 -3.89
N THR A 124 -8.86 -15.49 -3.15
CA THR A 124 -8.89 -15.50 -1.68
C THR A 124 -8.74 -16.88 -1.03
N GLN A 125 -8.64 -17.95 -1.83
CA GLN A 125 -8.63 -19.32 -1.32
C GLN A 125 -7.42 -19.56 -0.40
N GLY A 126 -7.71 -19.82 0.88
CA GLY A 126 -6.70 -20.08 1.92
C GLY A 126 -5.98 -18.84 2.47
N LEU A 127 -6.51 -17.64 2.22
CA LEU A 127 -5.84 -16.36 2.52
C LEU A 127 -6.70 -15.37 3.35
N LEU A 128 -7.90 -15.77 3.78
CA LEU A 128 -8.78 -14.98 4.66
C LEU A 128 -8.77 -15.49 6.11
#